data_AF-A0A0A0YNJ1-F1
#
_entry.id   AF-A0A0A0YNJ1-F1
#
_cell.length_a   1.000
_cell.length_b   1.000
_cell.length_c   1.000
_cell.angle_alpha   90.00
_cell.angle_beta   90.00
_cell.angle_gamma   90.00
#
_symmetry.space_group_name_H-M   'P 1'
#
loop_
_entity.id
_entity.type
_entity.pdbx_description
1 polymer ?
#
loop_
_entity_poly.entity_id
_entity_poly.type
_entity_poly.pdbx_seq_one_letter_code
_entity_poly.pdbx_strand_id
1 'polypeptide(L)'
;MLMKILFAMSFMSMCWWRKIVILMLLSMEMMLTILFLSITSSNFLSSYFNSMFMLVMMVIGSSMGISMMVTLSRLQNSCNSQLIWSLT
;
A
#
# COMPACT_ATOMS: atom_id res chain seq x y z
N MET A 1 -8.81 7.16 -18.49
CA MET A 1 -7.41 7.00 -18.93
C MET A 1 -6.43 7.38 -17.83
N LEU A 2 -6.58 8.57 -17.23
CA LEU A 2 -5.71 9.09 -16.17
C LEU A 2 -5.57 8.14 -14.95
N MET A 3 -6.68 7.61 -14.42
CA MET A 3 -6.65 6.63 -13.31
C MET A 3 -5.88 5.35 -13.64
N LYS A 4 -5.93 4.89 -14.90
CA LYS A 4 -5.18 3.70 -15.34
C LYS A 4 -3.67 3.98 -15.36
N ILE A 5 -3.27 5.18 -15.76
CA ILE A 5 -1.86 5.61 -15.77
C ILE A 5 -1.34 5.72 -14.34
N LEU A 6 -2.10 6.35 -13.44
CA LEU A 6 -1.73 6.48 -12.03
C LEU A 6 -1.58 5.10 -11.37
N PHE A 7 -2.50 4.17 -11.64
CA PHE A 7 -2.41 2.81 -11.14
C PHE A 7 -1.13 2.12 -11.65
N ALA A 8 -0.84 2.18 -12.95
CA ALA A 8 0.37 1.59 -13.53
C ALA A 8 1.67 2.18 -12.95
N MET A 9 1.70 3.51 -12.71
CA MET A 9 2.84 4.17 -12.08
C MET A 9 3.03 3.73 -10.63
N SER A 10 1.95 3.60 -9.86
CA SER A 10 2.01 3.10 -8.48
C SER A 10 2.52 1.65 -8.43
N PHE A 11 2.05 0.80 -9.35
CA PHE A 11 2.49 -0.59 -9.47
C PHE A 11 3.98 -0.68 -9.80
N MET A 12 4.45 0.08 -10.80
CA MET A 12 5.88 0.11 -11.13
C MET A 12 6.74 0.65 -9.98
N SER A 13 6.25 1.63 -9.23
CA SER A 13 6.97 2.17 -8.08
C SER A 13 7.13 1.16 -6.93
N MET A 14 6.20 0.20 -6.80
CA MET A 14 6.28 -0.88 -5.83
C MET A 14 7.27 -1.96 -6.28
N CYS A 15 7.24 -2.33 -7.55
CA CYS A 15 8.15 -3.33 -8.12
C CYS A 15 9.61 -2.86 -8.19
N TRP A 16 9.86 -1.55 -8.14
CA TRP A 16 11.20 -1.00 -7.98
C TRP A 16 11.63 -1.08 -6.51
N TRP A 17 11.98 -2.29 -6.07
CA TRP A 17 12.49 -2.67 -4.75
C TRP A 17 13.34 -1.58 -4.07
N ARG A 18 12.68 -0.66 -3.36
CA ARG A 18 13.37 0.45 -2.70
C ARG A 18 14.06 -0.08 -1.45
N LYS A 19 15.24 0.47 -1.16
CA LYS A 19 16.04 0.10 0.02
C LYS A 19 15.32 0.35 1.33
N ILE A 20 14.31 1.23 1.39
CA ILE A 20 13.60 1.58 2.63
C ILE A 20 12.17 1.04 2.57
N VAL A 21 11.79 0.23 3.56
CA VAL A 21 10.47 -0.42 3.63
C VAL A 21 9.32 0.59 3.69
N ILE A 22 9.50 1.73 4.37
CA ILE A 22 8.46 2.77 4.47
C ILE A 22 8.04 3.31 3.09
N LEU A 23 8.99 3.44 2.16
CA LEU A 23 8.70 3.92 0.80
C LEU A 23 7.89 2.88 0.00
N MET A 24 8.04 1.59 0.30
CA MET A 24 7.21 0.54 -0.29
C MET A 24 5.80 0.51 0.33
N LEU A 25 5.67 0.75 1.64
CA LEU A 25 4.37 0.88 2.28
C LEU A 25 3.60 2.10 1.73
N LEU A 26 4.29 3.21 1.48
CA LEU A 26 3.70 4.40 0.89
C LEU A 26 3.17 4.14 -0.53
N SER A 27 3.93 3.43 -1.38
CA SER A 27 3.46 3.12 -2.73
C SER A 27 2.22 2.20 -2.72
N MET A 28 2.13 1.30 -1.73
CA MET A 28 0.94 0.47 -1.50
C MET A 28 -0.28 1.29 -1.08
N GLU A 29 -0.13 2.25 -0.15
CA GLU A 29 -1.23 3.14 0.24
C GLU A 29 -1.71 4.00 -0.94
N MET A 30 -0.78 4.49 -1.77
CA MET A 30 -1.14 5.23 -2.98
C MET A 30 -1.91 4.36 -3.99
N MET A 31 -1.55 3.10 -4.15
CA MET A 31 -2.29 2.18 -5.02
C MET A 31 -3.72 1.94 -4.48
N LEU A 32 -3.86 1.70 -3.18
CA LEU A 32 -5.16 1.44 -2.55
C LEU A 32 -6.09 2.67 -2.59
N THR A 33 -5.55 3.89 -2.43
CA THR A 33 -6.33 5.12 -2.55
C THR A 33 -6.81 5.37 -3.98
N ILE A 34 -6.00 5.06 -5.00
CA ILE A 34 -6.42 5.12 -6.42
C ILE A 34 -7.56 4.13 -6.68
N LEU A 35 -7.47 2.91 -6.13
CA LEU A 35 -8.54 1.92 -6.23
C LEU A 35 -9.82 2.41 -5.55
N PHE A 36 -9.73 2.98 -4.35
CA PHE A 36 -10.88 3.58 -3.67
C PHE A 36 -11.55 4.65 -4.49
N LEU A 37 -10.75 5.58 -5.03
CA LEU A 37 -11.27 6.69 -5.82
C LEU A 37 -11.88 6.20 -7.15
N SER A 38 -11.37 5.11 -7.73
CA SER A 38 -11.97 4.48 -8.90
C SER A 38 -13.34 3.85 -8.60
N ILE A 39 -13.48 3.19 -7.45
CA ILE A 39 -14.72 2.51 -7.06
C ILE A 39 -15.79 3.53 -6.65
N THR A 40 -15.41 4.58 -5.91
CA THR A 40 -16.35 5.63 -5.52
C THR A 40 -16.82 6.48 -6.68
N SER A 41 -15.98 6.68 -7.71
CA SER A 41 -16.38 7.41 -8.91
C SER A 41 -17.27 6.59 -9.85
N SER A 42 -17.17 5.26 -9.86
CA SER A 42 -18.02 4.40 -10.69
C SER A 42 -19.38 4.09 -10.07
N ASN A 43 -19.46 4.06 -8.74
CA ASN A 43 -20.65 3.56 -8.05
C ASN A 43 -21.57 4.70 -7.59
N PHE A 44 -22.54 5.03 -8.44
CA PHE A 44 -23.68 5.83 -8.03
C PHE A 44 -24.63 4.95 -7.17
N LEU A 45 -24.69 5.26 -5.87
CA LEU A 45 -25.74 4.90 -4.90
C LEU A 45 -25.73 3.53 -4.17
N SER A 46 -25.33 2.39 -4.76
CA SER A 46 -25.53 1.09 -4.07
C SER A 46 -24.35 0.56 -3.24
N SER A 47 -23.15 1.18 -3.33
CA SER A 47 -21.93 0.59 -2.77
C SER A 47 -21.34 1.32 -1.55
N TYR A 48 -22.09 2.18 -0.86
CA TYR A 48 -21.53 2.97 0.27
C TYR A 48 -21.00 2.09 1.41
N PHE A 49 -21.67 0.98 1.72
CA PHE A 49 -21.16 0.03 2.72
C PHE A 49 -19.88 -0.68 2.25
N ASN A 50 -19.79 -1.05 0.97
CA ASN A 50 -18.59 -1.68 0.42
C ASN A 50 -17.40 -0.71 0.40
N SER A 51 -17.62 0.57 0.07
CA SER A 51 -16.56 1.57 0.10
C SER A 51 -16.09 1.87 1.53
N MET A 52 -17.00 1.91 2.51
CA MET A 52 -16.66 2.04 3.93
C MET A 52 -15.85 0.83 4.44
N PHE A 53 -16.27 -0.39 4.10
CA PHE A 53 -15.54 -1.60 4.49
C PHE A 53 -14.13 -1.61 3.90
N MET A 54 -13.98 -1.14 2.66
CA MET A 54 -12.67 -1.05 2.03
C MET A 54 -11.74 -0.07 2.74
N LEU A 55 -12.23 1.09 3.19
CA LEU A 55 -11.43 2.02 3.99
C LEU A 55 -10.95 1.39 5.30
N VAL A 56 -11.81 0.64 6.00
CA VAL A 56 -11.44 -0.05 7.24
C VAL A 56 -10.34 -1.08 6.97
N MET A 57 -10.49 -1.90 5.91
CA MET A 57 -9.48 -2.88 5.54
C MET A 57 -8.15 -2.23 5.13
N MET A 58 -8.17 -1.06 4.49
CA MET A 58 -6.95 -0.30 4.18
C MET A 58 -6.21 0.13 5.45
N VAL A 59 -6.92 0.65 6.46
CA VAL A 59 -6.31 1.08 7.74
C VAL A 59 -5.77 -0.12 8.53
N ILE A 60 -6.48 -1.24 8.54
CA ILE A 60 -6.00 -2.48 9.18
C ILE A 60 -4.73 -2.96 8.48
N GLY A 61 -4.71 -2.99 7.15
CA GLY A 61 -3.53 -3.39 6.38
C GLY A 61 -2.31 -2.50 6.61
N SER A 62 -2.48 -1.17 6.62
CA SER A 62 -1.37 -0.25 6.82
C SER A 62 -0.84 -0.27 8.26
N SER A 63 -1.72 -0.34 9.26
CA SER A 63 -1.31 -0.50 10.66
C SER A 63 -0.51 -1.79 10.90
N MET A 64 -0.94 -2.89 10.28
CA MET A 64 -0.20 -4.15 10.32
C MET A 64 1.16 -4.02 9.63
N GLY A 65 1.22 -3.40 8.44
CA GLY A 65 2.46 -3.14 7.71
C GLY A 65 3.47 -2.29 8.50
N ILE A 66 3.00 -1.24 9.17
CA ILE A 66 3.84 -0.39 10.02
C ILE A 66 4.33 -1.17 11.25
N SER A 67 3.46 -1.99 11.87
CA SER A 67 3.88 -2.82 13.01
C SER A 67 5.00 -3.80 12.63
N MET A 68 4.94 -4.38 11.43
CA MET A 68 6.02 -5.23 10.89
C MET A 68 7.29 -4.43 10.62
N MET A 69 7.18 -3.19 10.15
CA MET A 69 8.34 -2.32 10.01
C MET A 69 9.00 -2.04 11.37
N VAL A 70 8.21 -1.83 12.42
CA VAL A 70 8.73 -1.61 13.78
C VAL A 70 9.44 -2.86 14.29
N THR A 71 8.88 -4.07 14.10
CA THR A 71 9.56 -5.30 14.53
C THR A 71 10.86 -5.54 13.76
N LEU A 72 10.88 -5.29 12.44
CA LEU A 72 12.10 -5.31 11.63
C LEU A 72 13.15 -4.32 12.14
N SER A 73 12.74 -3.09 12.43
CA SER A 73 13.66 -2.06 12.94
C SER A 73 14.30 -2.44 14.28
N ARG A 74 13.56 -3.13 15.16
CA ARG A 74 14.07 -3.61 16.45
C ARG A 74 15.00 -4.81 16.31
N LEU A 75 14.73 -5.71 15.36
CA LEU A 75 15.56 -6.88 15.13
C LEU A 75 16.89 -6.55 14.46
N GLN A 76 16.92 -5.53 13.61
CA GLN A 76 18.05 -5.29 12.70
C GLN A 76 18.65 -3.88 12.82
N ASN A 77 18.21 -3.07 13.79
CA ASN A 77 18.58 -1.65 13.98
C ASN A 77 18.49 -0.78 12.70
N SER A 78 17.86 -1.29 11.64
CA SER A 78 17.78 -0.65 10.34
C SER A 78 16.45 -1.03 9.67
N CYS A 79 15.89 -0.08 8.93
CA CYS A 79 14.66 -0.28 8.15
C CYS A 79 14.95 -0.69 6.70
N ASN A 80 16.10 -1.32 6.46
CA ASN A 80 16.53 -1.67 5.11
C ASN A 80 15.79 -2.91 4.62
N SER A 81 15.22 -2.81 3.43
CA SER A 81 14.49 -3.90 2.79
C SER A 81 15.40 -5.04 2.39
N GLN A 82 16.68 -4.80 2.08
CA GLN A 82 17.65 -5.77 1.54
C GLN A 82 17.73 -7.09 2.31
N LEU A 83 17.44 -7.10 3.61
CA LEU A 83 17.44 -8.32 4.42
C LEU A 83 16.18 -9.18 4.22
N ILE A 84 15.03 -8.56 3.93
CA ILE A 84 13.82 -9.28 3.48
C ILE A 84 14.13 -10.05 2.19
N TRP A 85 14.92 -9.45 1.29
CA TRP A 85 15.40 -10.05 0.03
C TRP A 85 16.41 -11.17 0.25
N SER A 86 17.17 -11.14 1.34
CA SER A 86 18.21 -12.15 1.61
C SER A 86 17.66 -13.50 2.07
N LEU A 87 16.39 -13.55 2.47
CA LEU A 87 15.70 -14.76 2.93
C LEU A 87 14.91 -15.46 1.81
N THR A 88 14.92 -14.91 0.59
CA THR A 88 14.41 -15.53 -0.64
C THR A 88 15.54 -15.92 -1.56
#